data_AF-A0A519LWH5-F1
#
_entry.id   AF-A0A519LWH5-F1
#
_cell.length_a   1.000
_cell.length_b   1.000
_cell.length_c   1.000
_cell.angle_alpha   90.00
_cell.angle_beta   90.00
_cell.angle_gamma   90.00
#
_symmetry.space_group_name_H-M   'P 1'
#
loop_
_entity.id
_entity.type
_entity.pdbx_description
1 polymer ?
#
loop_
_entity_poly.entity_id
_entity_poly.type
_entity_poly.pdbx_seq_one_letter_code
_entity_poly.pdbx_strand_id
1 'polypeptide(L)'
;MKKHISFCFGLVILMSFSVQAQNRIIKATPTSPVVKTYEKAEWTIELQADFDNPYLQEELALDMQLTSPTGKKINLPCYYESGQSGKRSLWKARFSAQENGRYQYTFALRKNSKEV
;
A
#
# COMPACT_ATOMS: atom_id res chain seq x y z
N MET A 1 -66.59 -13.95 -9.83
CA MET A 1 -65.61 -13.86 -10.95
C MET A 1 -64.51 -12.90 -10.54
N LYS A 2 -63.29 -13.42 -10.42
CA LYS A 2 -62.08 -12.75 -9.92
C LYS A 2 -61.52 -11.77 -10.96
N LYS A 3 -61.11 -10.58 -10.54
CA LYS A 3 -60.07 -9.80 -11.24
C LYS A 3 -59.06 -9.34 -10.20
N HIS A 4 -57.99 -10.14 -10.06
CA HIS A 4 -56.85 -9.80 -9.24
C HIS A 4 -56.07 -8.69 -9.97
N ILE A 5 -56.08 -7.49 -9.39
CA ILE A 5 -55.12 -6.43 -9.72
C ILE A 5 -53.80 -6.88 -9.10
N SER A 6 -52.95 -7.51 -9.92
CA SER A 6 -51.61 -7.89 -9.53
C SER A 6 -50.69 -6.68 -9.74
N PHE A 7 -50.55 -5.87 -8.70
CA PHE A 7 -49.54 -4.81 -8.64
C PHE A 7 -48.19 -5.45 -8.31
N CYS A 8 -47.52 -6.00 -9.33
CA CYS A 8 -46.14 -6.45 -9.19
C CYS A 8 -45.23 -5.23 -9.33
N PHE A 9 -44.97 -4.55 -8.21
CA PHE A 9 -43.92 -3.55 -8.06
C PHE A 9 -42.56 -4.29 -8.10
N GLY A 10 -42.09 -4.59 -9.30
CA GLY A 10 -40.77 -5.17 -9.54
C GLY A 10 -39.70 -4.11 -9.32
N LEU A 11 -39.37 -3.82 -8.05
CA LEU A 11 -38.22 -3.02 -7.67
C LEU A 11 -36.96 -3.84 -8.00
N VAL A 12 -36.44 -3.67 -9.23
CA VAL A 12 -35.13 -4.18 -9.63
C VAL A 12 -34.08 -3.37 -8.86
N ILE A 13 -33.66 -3.88 -7.70
CA ILE A 13 -32.49 -3.36 -7.00
C ILE A 13 -31.26 -3.80 -7.80
N LEU A 14 -30.81 -2.93 -8.71
CA LEU A 14 -29.45 -2.97 -9.24
C LEU A 14 -28.49 -2.67 -8.08
N MET A 15 -28.11 -3.71 -7.32
CA MET A 15 -26.93 -3.63 -6.45
C MET A 15 -25.72 -3.52 -7.35
N SER A 16 -25.31 -2.28 -7.65
CA SER A 16 -23.97 -1.98 -8.09
C SER A 16 -23.04 -2.37 -6.95
N PHE A 17 -22.57 -3.63 -6.96
CA PHE A 17 -21.44 -4.04 -6.14
C PHE A 17 -20.23 -3.28 -6.67
N SER A 18 -19.98 -2.10 -6.11
CA SER A 18 -18.70 -1.43 -6.24
C SER A 18 -17.67 -2.38 -5.65
N VAL A 19 -16.93 -3.09 -6.51
CA VAL A 19 -15.76 -3.87 -6.09
C VAL A 19 -14.77 -2.84 -5.57
N GLN A 20 -14.78 -2.61 -4.26
CA GLN A 20 -13.82 -1.73 -3.63
C GLN A 20 -12.48 -2.46 -3.69
N ALA A 21 -11.51 -1.91 -4.43
CA ALA A 21 -10.19 -2.49 -4.49
C ALA A 21 -9.62 -2.48 -3.06
N GLN A 22 -9.20 -3.65 -2.57
CA GLN A 22 -8.57 -3.73 -1.26
C GLN A 22 -7.19 -3.05 -1.34
N ASN A 23 -7.01 -2.00 -0.55
CA ASN A 23 -5.70 -1.38 -0.35
C ASN A 23 -4.80 -2.39 0.35
N ARG A 24 -3.76 -2.87 -0.33
CA ARG A 24 -2.86 -3.88 0.22
C ARG A 24 -1.49 -3.87 -0.44
N ILE A 25 -0.50 -4.18 0.38
CA ILE A 25 0.85 -4.51 -0.09
C ILE A 25 0.81 -5.93 -0.65
N ILE A 26 1.06 -6.07 -1.96
CA ILE A 26 1.11 -7.37 -2.64
C ILE A 26 2.43 -8.07 -2.32
N LYS A 27 3.53 -7.33 -2.41
CA LYS A 27 4.88 -7.86 -2.25
C LYS A 27 5.84 -6.74 -1.86
N ALA A 28 6.81 -7.04 -1.01
CA ALA A 28 7.93 -6.16 -0.74
C ALA A 28 9.22 -6.97 -0.73
N THR A 29 10.18 -6.61 -1.58
CA THR A 29 11.46 -7.31 -1.70
C THR A 29 12.62 -6.33 -1.70
N PRO A 30 13.67 -6.57 -0.89
CA PRO A 30 14.92 -5.85 -1.03
C PRO A 30 15.55 -6.21 -2.37
N THR A 31 16.17 -5.24 -3.04
CA THR A 31 16.92 -5.45 -4.29
C THR A 31 18.16 -6.30 -4.05
N SER A 32 18.76 -6.19 -2.86
CA SER A 32 19.85 -7.07 -2.40
C SER A 32 19.64 -7.42 -0.93
N PRO A 33 19.81 -8.70 -0.52
CA PRO A 33 19.71 -9.10 0.88
C PRO A 33 20.92 -8.64 1.72
N VAL A 34 22.03 -8.27 1.08
CA VAL A 34 23.25 -7.79 1.73
C VAL A 34 23.73 -6.52 1.04
N VAL A 35 24.01 -5.49 1.84
CA VAL A 35 24.45 -4.16 1.37
C VAL A 35 25.58 -3.71 2.28
N LYS A 36 26.63 -3.08 1.73
CA LYS A 36 27.72 -2.55 2.58
C LYS A 36 27.27 -1.29 3.30
N THR A 37 27.95 -0.96 4.40
CA THR A 37 27.74 0.30 5.10
C THR A 37 27.91 1.47 4.13
N TYR A 38 27.03 2.46 4.24
CA TYR A 38 26.92 3.66 3.40
C TYR A 38 26.55 3.42 1.94
N GLU A 39 26.41 2.17 1.49
CA GLU A 39 25.83 1.86 0.19
C GLU A 39 24.31 1.93 0.22
N LYS A 40 23.72 2.06 -0.97
CA LYS A 40 22.27 2.15 -1.14
C LYS A 40 21.62 0.77 -0.98
N ALA A 41 20.82 0.62 0.07
CA ALA A 41 19.78 -0.40 0.17
C ALA A 41 18.49 0.11 -0.46
N GLU A 42 17.84 -0.73 -1.25
CA GLU A 42 16.60 -0.37 -1.93
C GLU A 42 15.61 -1.52 -1.82
N TRP A 43 14.33 -1.18 -1.67
CA TRP A 43 13.22 -2.12 -1.71
C TRP A 43 12.33 -1.80 -2.87
N THR A 44 11.80 -2.84 -3.50
CA THR A 44 10.74 -2.76 -4.50
C THR A 44 9.47 -3.28 -3.84
N ILE A 45 8.43 -2.44 -3.81
CA ILE A 45 7.15 -2.73 -3.19
C ILE A 45 6.06 -2.68 -4.25
N GLU A 46 5.34 -3.78 -4.43
CA GLU A 46 4.14 -3.87 -5.24
C GLU A 46 2.93 -3.56 -4.37
N LEU A 47 2.19 -2.51 -4.73
CA LEU A 47 1.02 -2.03 -4.00
C LEU A 47 -0.20 -2.06 -4.91
N GLN A 48 -1.33 -2.52 -4.40
CA GLN A 48 -2.63 -2.27 -5.02
C GLN A 48 -3.44 -1.41 -4.08
N ALA A 49 -3.69 -0.16 -4.47
CA ALA A 49 -4.46 0.80 -3.71
C ALA A 49 -5.12 1.81 -4.64
N ASP A 50 -6.27 2.33 -4.24
CA ASP A 50 -6.89 3.47 -4.90
C ASP A 50 -6.18 4.75 -4.44
N PHE A 51 -5.89 5.66 -5.38
CA PHE A 51 -5.37 7.00 -5.11
C PHE A 51 -5.68 7.98 -6.25
N ASP A 52 -5.87 9.26 -5.94
CA ASP A 52 -5.97 10.33 -6.92
C ASP A 52 -4.58 10.91 -7.23
N ASN A 53 -3.79 11.18 -6.18
CA ASN A 53 -2.41 11.63 -6.29
C ASN A 53 -1.48 10.74 -5.43
N PRO A 54 -0.65 9.87 -6.05
CA PRO A 54 0.21 8.97 -5.30
C PRO A 54 1.37 9.66 -4.58
N TYR A 55 1.58 10.96 -4.81
CA TYR A 55 2.61 11.75 -4.15
C TYR A 55 2.07 12.50 -2.92
N LEU A 56 0.75 12.47 -2.68
CA LEU A 56 0.11 13.15 -1.55
C LEU A 56 -0.08 12.19 -0.37
N GLN A 57 0.76 12.33 0.65
CA GLN A 57 0.84 11.40 1.78
C GLN A 57 -0.41 11.39 2.66
N GLU A 58 -1.12 12.51 2.73
CA GLU A 58 -2.39 12.64 3.46
C GLU A 58 -3.46 11.71 2.88
N GLU A 59 -3.38 11.44 1.57
CA GLU A 59 -4.28 10.58 0.84
C GLU A 59 -3.83 9.11 0.88
N LEU A 60 -2.57 8.86 0.54
CA LEU A 60 -1.97 7.53 0.54
C LEU A 60 -0.49 7.62 0.94
N ALA A 61 -0.14 7.05 2.08
CA ALA A 61 1.23 6.96 2.56
C ALA A 61 1.65 5.50 2.72
N LEU A 62 2.85 5.20 2.24
CA LEU A 62 3.54 3.95 2.52
C LEU A 62 4.83 4.31 3.25
N ASP A 63 5.02 3.74 4.44
CA ASP A 63 6.23 3.94 5.23
C ASP A 63 6.90 2.61 5.52
N MET A 64 8.22 2.64 5.68
CA MET A 64 9.01 1.54 6.20
C MET A 64 9.50 1.88 7.60
N GLN A 65 9.12 1.07 8.58
CA GLN A 65 9.68 1.13 9.93
C GLN A 65 10.89 0.21 9.97
N LEU A 66 12.08 0.79 10.07
CA LEU A 66 13.35 0.10 10.11
C LEU A 66 13.91 0.12 11.54
N THR A 67 14.44 -1.02 12.00
CA THR A 67 15.18 -1.12 13.26
C THR A 67 16.64 -1.46 12.96
N SER A 68 17.57 -0.64 13.44
CA SER A 68 19.01 -0.85 13.29
C SER A 68 19.52 -2.02 14.15
N PRO A 69 20.74 -2.53 13.89
CA PRO A 69 21.36 -3.55 14.72
C PRO A 69 21.47 -3.18 16.20
N THR A 70 21.66 -1.89 16.51
CA THR A 70 21.69 -1.37 17.90
C THR A 70 20.29 -1.09 18.48
N GLY A 71 19.22 -1.32 17.71
CA GLY A 71 17.84 -1.14 18.16
C GLY A 71 17.24 0.25 17.87
N LYS A 72 17.97 1.13 17.16
CA LYS A 72 17.45 2.44 16.76
C LYS A 72 16.30 2.27 15.77
N LYS A 73 15.15 2.87 16.06
CA LYS A 73 13.99 2.91 15.16
C LYS A 73 14.09 4.09 14.20
N ILE A 74 13.80 3.85 12.93
CA ILE A 74 13.88 4.82 11.85
C ILE A 74 12.62 4.67 11.01
N ASN A 75 11.82 5.73 10.88
CA ASN A 75 10.69 5.75 9.96
C ASN A 75 11.15 6.33 8.61
N LEU A 76 10.94 5.60 7.53
CA LEU A 76 11.37 5.96 6.19
C LEU A 76 10.16 6.06 5.27
N PRO A 77 9.87 7.23 4.68
CA PRO A 77 8.81 7.34 3.69
C PRO A 77 9.20 6.55 2.44
N CYS A 78 8.30 5.68 2.00
CA CYS A 78 8.37 5.11 0.66
C CYS A 78 7.79 6.10 -0.35
N TYR A 79 8.18 5.96 -1.61
CA TYR A 79 7.71 6.85 -2.67
C TYR A 79 7.18 6.05 -3.86
N TYR A 80 6.18 6.61 -4.53
CA TYR A 80 5.63 6.07 -5.76
C TYR A 80 6.63 6.18 -6.90
N GLU A 81 6.78 5.10 -7.67
CA GLU A 81 7.62 5.05 -8.87
C GLU A 81 6.79 4.98 -10.14
N SER A 82 5.79 4.08 -10.23
CA SER A 82 4.97 3.92 -11.42
C SER A 82 3.68 3.10 -11.18
N GLY A 83 2.78 3.05 -12.17
CA GLY A 83 1.55 2.24 -12.15
C GLY A 83 0.26 3.07 -12.12
N GLN A 84 -0.88 2.42 -11.90
CA GLN A 84 -2.21 3.05 -11.97
C GLN A 84 -2.99 2.83 -10.69
N SER A 85 -3.77 3.85 -10.31
CA SER A 85 -4.75 3.80 -9.21
C SER A 85 -5.69 2.60 -9.35
N GLY A 86 -5.96 1.92 -8.24
CA GLY A 86 -6.81 0.73 -8.14
C GLY A 86 -6.22 -0.55 -8.76
N LYS A 87 -5.08 -0.43 -9.45
CA LYS A 87 -4.33 -1.54 -10.04
C LYS A 87 -3.01 -1.73 -9.29
N ARG A 88 -2.17 -2.62 -9.81
CA ARG A 88 -0.81 -2.78 -9.32
C ARG A 88 0.02 -1.53 -9.64
N SER A 89 0.68 -1.02 -8.63
CA SER A 89 1.62 0.10 -8.67
C SER A 89 2.93 -0.29 -8.00
N LEU A 90 3.99 0.43 -8.37
CA LEU A 90 5.36 0.19 -7.93
C LEU A 90 5.80 1.34 -7.04
N TRP A 91 6.32 0.97 -5.88
CA TRP A 91 6.80 1.87 -4.85
C TRP A 91 8.20 1.46 -4.43
N LYS A 92 8.94 2.41 -3.89
CA LYS A 92 10.34 2.23 -3.50
C LYS A 92 10.59 2.76 -2.10
N ALA A 93 11.44 2.06 -1.38
CA ALA A 93 12.08 2.57 -0.16
C ALA A 93 13.58 2.60 -0.40
N ARG A 94 14.28 3.61 0.15
CA ARG A 94 15.73 3.74 0.07
C ARG A 94 16.31 4.04 1.44
N PHE A 95 17.44 3.40 1.73
CA PHE A 95 18.17 3.61 2.96
C PHE A 95 19.67 3.39 2.73
N SER A 96 20.50 4.05 3.53
CA SER A 96 21.95 3.81 3.57
C SER A 96 22.32 3.34 4.96
N ALA A 97 22.75 2.08 5.08
CA ALA A 97 23.09 1.48 6.36
C ALA A 97 24.26 2.21 7.02
N GLN A 98 24.11 2.59 8.29
CA GLN A 98 25.15 3.33 9.04
C GLN A 98 25.91 2.44 10.03
N GLU A 99 25.35 1.26 10.31
CA GLU A 99 25.87 0.26 11.24
C GLU A 99 26.00 -1.10 10.54
N ASN A 100 26.98 -1.88 10.96
CA ASN A 100 27.10 -3.28 10.58
C ASN A 100 26.14 -4.14 11.41
N GLY A 101 25.48 -5.10 10.77
CA GLY A 101 24.62 -6.07 11.43
C GLY A 101 23.29 -6.25 10.72
N ARG A 102 22.35 -6.93 11.40
CA ARG A 102 21.04 -7.24 10.86
C ARG A 102 20.07 -6.10 11.15
N TYR A 103 19.52 -5.53 10.09
CA TYR A 103 18.37 -4.64 10.17
C TYR A 103 17.09 -5.45 10.09
N GLN A 104 16.04 -4.97 10.76
CA GLN A 104 14.69 -5.49 10.66
C GLN A 104 13.78 -4.41 10.10
N TYR A 105 12.76 -4.78 9.32
CA TYR A 105 11.82 -3.83 8.77
C TYR A 105 10.40 -4.36 8.69
N THR A 106 9.44 -3.45 8.78
CA THR A 106 8.04 -3.66 8.44
C THR A 106 7.55 -2.49 7.58
N PHE A 107 6.45 -2.69 6.86
CA PHE A 107 5.81 -1.66 6.05
C PHE A 107 4.44 -1.32 6.63
N ALA A 108 4.10 -0.05 6.65
CA ALA A 108 2.79 0.45 7.07
C ALA A 108 2.14 1.20 5.92
N LEU A 109 0.94 0.77 5.54
CA LEU A 109 0.12 1.42 4.52
C LEU A 109 -0.96 2.26 5.21
N ARG A 110 -1.08 3.52 4.82
CA ARG A 110 -2.08 4.44 5.36
C ARG A 110 -2.87 5.08 4.23
N LYS A 111 -4.20 5.07 4.34
CA LYS A 111 -5.13 5.75 3.45
C LYS A 111 -5.90 6.80 4.27
N ASN A 112 -5.93 8.05 3.82
CA ASN A 112 -6.61 9.14 4.53
C ASN A 112 -6.20 9.22 6.02
N SER A 113 -4.89 9.15 6.27
CA SER A 113 -4.28 9.11 7.61
C SER A 113 -4.64 7.91 8.51
N LYS A 114 -5.30 6.88 7.98
CA LYS A 114 -5.66 5.65 8.72
C LYS A 114 -4.90 4.45 8.17
N GLU A 115 -4.37 3.62 9.06
CA GLU A 115 -3.72 2.35 8.68
C GLU A 115 -4.74 1.38 8.08
N VAL A 116 -4.36 0.66 7.03
CA VAL A 116 -5.23 -0.24 6.24
C VAL A 116 -4.58 -1.59 5.97
#